data_AF-X6LBP9-F1
#
_entry.id   AF-X6LBP9-F1
#
_cell.length_a   1.000
_cell.length_b   1.000
_cell.length_c   1.000
_cell.angle_alpha   90.00
_cell.angle_beta   90.00
_cell.angle_gamma   90.00
#
_symmetry.space_group_name_H-M   'P 1'
#
loop_
_entity.id
_entity.type
_entity.pdbx_description
1 polymer ?
#
loop_
_entity_poly.entity_id
_entity_poly.type
_entity_poly.pdbx_seq_one_letter_code
_entity_poly.pdbx_strand_id
1 'polypeptide(L)'
;LNNFRYSNATTPDLWYYLGNQKGIPVATIMSSWTKEQEFQVVSASRNGDKLTLTQIRHLSSGKLTSDQEKVIWSIPMKLRIGHETITVLFERKKQVVDLPKNAGWVHLNADSTGFYACQYDKGMTDTLASALQKGDKHLTELDKVCLVCDSLAVAELVVPGATENLLNLIVSFKNEKSYPVWYTLLNAA
;
A
#
# COMPACT_ATOMS: atom_id res chain seq x y z
N LEU A 1 1.34 29.29 4.32
CA LEU A 1 1.58 30.35 3.31
C LEU A 1 1.87 31.71 3.95
N ASN A 2 1.05 32.21 4.87
CA ASN A 2 1.32 33.51 5.52
C ASN A 2 2.60 33.55 6.37
N ASN A 3 2.98 32.42 7.01
CA ASN A 3 4.12 32.37 7.95
C ASN A 3 5.51 32.50 7.29
N PHE A 4 5.62 32.27 5.97
CA PHE A 4 6.89 32.38 5.22
C PHE A 4 6.76 33.34 4.04
N ARG A 5 5.79 34.25 4.07
CA ARG A 5 5.56 35.18 2.97
C ARG A 5 6.80 36.05 2.76
N TYR A 6 7.28 36.12 1.52
CA TYR A 6 8.50 36.86 1.15
C TYR A 6 9.80 36.35 1.81
N SER A 7 9.80 35.10 2.29
CA SER A 7 10.99 34.43 2.85
C SER A 7 11.12 33.02 2.27
N ASN A 8 12.13 32.28 2.72
CA ASN A 8 12.36 30.88 2.35
C ASN A 8 11.83 29.94 3.45
N ALA A 9 11.51 28.71 3.06
CA ALA A 9 11.14 27.64 3.98
C ALA A 9 11.90 26.36 3.62
N THR A 10 12.13 25.51 4.62
CA THR A 10 12.78 24.21 4.48
C THR A 10 11.79 23.07 4.66
N THR A 11 12.17 21.83 4.30
CA THR A 11 11.29 20.65 4.47
C THR A 11 10.77 20.48 5.91
N PRO A 12 11.59 20.65 6.98
CA PRO A 12 11.08 20.63 8.35
C PRO A 12 10.01 21.70 8.64
N ASP A 13 10.15 22.89 8.07
CA ASP A 13 9.20 23.99 8.28
C ASP A 13 7.81 23.62 7.77
N LEU A 14 7.73 23.01 6.58
CA LEU A 14 6.45 22.57 6.01
C LEU A 14 5.73 21.60 6.96
N TRP A 15 6.44 20.58 7.43
CA TRP A 15 5.82 19.54 8.24
C TRP A 15 5.49 19.99 9.66
N TYR A 16 6.30 20.87 10.23
CA TYR A 16 5.99 21.49 11.52
C TYR A 16 4.64 22.23 11.47
N TYR A 17 4.44 23.07 10.47
CA TYR A 17 3.19 23.84 10.37
C TYR A 17 1.97 22.98 10.00
N LEU A 18 2.13 21.95 9.17
CA LEU A 18 1.04 21.02 8.86
C LEU A 18 0.65 20.16 10.08
N GLY A 19 1.64 19.73 10.88
CA GLY A 19 1.40 18.96 12.10
C GLY A 19 0.73 19.76 13.21
N ASN A 20 1.18 21.00 13.44
CA ASN A 20 0.68 21.85 14.53
C ASN A 20 -0.79 22.24 14.37
N GLN A 21 -1.29 22.35 13.12
CA GLN A 21 -2.71 22.65 12.90
C GLN A 21 -3.65 21.47 13.16
N LYS A 22 -3.12 20.24 13.19
CA LYS A 22 -3.93 19.02 13.34
C LYS A 22 -3.60 18.19 14.59
N GLY A 23 -2.57 18.55 15.36
CA GLY A 23 -2.13 17.78 16.52
C GLY A 23 -1.57 16.40 16.17
N ILE A 24 -1.16 16.20 14.91
CA ILE A 24 -0.64 14.94 14.38
C ILE A 24 0.88 15.09 14.20
N PRO A 25 1.71 14.09 14.55
CA PRO A 25 3.17 14.14 14.40
C PRO A 25 3.61 13.96 12.93
N VAL A 26 3.10 14.82 12.03
CA VAL A 26 3.35 14.78 10.58
C VAL A 26 4.85 14.89 10.26
N ALA A 27 5.59 15.69 11.03
CA ALA A 27 7.04 15.83 10.84
C ALA A 27 7.80 14.51 11.05
N THR A 28 7.41 13.73 12.07
CA THR A 28 7.99 12.41 12.31
C THR A 28 7.69 11.48 11.15
N ILE A 29 6.42 11.42 10.72
CA ILE A 29 5.98 10.58 9.61
C ILE A 29 6.76 10.92 8.34
N MET A 30 6.76 12.19 7.94
CA MET A 30 7.33 12.61 6.65
C MET A 30 8.86 12.57 6.63
N SER A 31 9.52 12.58 7.79
CA SER A 31 10.97 12.49 7.85
C SER A 31 11.51 11.22 7.18
N SER A 32 10.84 10.06 7.37
CA SER A 32 11.22 8.81 6.70
C SER A 32 10.90 8.83 5.21
N TRP A 33 9.86 9.53 4.78
CA TRP A 33 9.45 9.60 3.38
C TRP A 33 10.33 10.52 2.53
N THR A 34 10.88 11.58 3.10
CA THR A 34 11.67 12.57 2.34
C THR A 34 13.17 12.31 2.33
N LYS A 35 13.68 11.48 3.24
CA LYS A 35 15.12 11.25 3.40
C LYS A 35 15.59 9.93 2.82
N GLU A 36 14.68 8.99 2.62
CA GLU A 36 15.00 7.64 2.18
C GLU A 36 14.72 7.48 0.70
N GLN A 37 15.66 6.85 -0.01
CA GLN A 37 15.50 6.52 -1.42
C GLN A 37 14.64 5.26 -1.58
N GLU A 38 13.84 5.26 -2.66
CA GLU A 38 13.02 4.16 -3.18
C GLU A 38 11.70 3.89 -2.44
N PHE A 39 10.77 3.23 -3.14
CA PHE A 39 9.39 3.01 -2.69
C PHE A 39 9.28 1.80 -1.74
N GLN A 40 8.29 1.83 -0.84
CA GLN A 40 8.08 0.78 0.17
C GLN A 40 7.08 -0.29 -0.28
N VAL A 41 7.44 -1.56 -0.06
CA VAL A 41 6.51 -2.68 -0.19
C VAL A 41 5.97 -3.06 1.18
N VAL A 42 4.64 -3.08 1.30
CA VAL A 42 3.96 -3.62 2.48
C VAL A 42 3.50 -5.04 2.17
N SER A 43 4.12 -6.02 2.82
CA SER A 43 3.71 -7.42 2.72
C SER A 43 2.70 -7.75 3.82
N ALA A 44 1.60 -8.38 3.43
CA ALA A 44 0.53 -8.80 4.33
C ALA A 44 0.31 -10.30 4.28
N SER A 45 0.15 -10.89 5.47
CA SER A 45 -0.34 -12.25 5.62
C SER A 45 -1.47 -12.31 6.63
N ARG A 46 -2.41 -13.25 6.44
CA ARG A 46 -3.60 -13.36 7.28
C ARG A 46 -3.73 -14.74 7.91
N ASN A 47 -3.98 -14.77 9.21
CA ASN A 47 -4.33 -15.98 9.95
C ASN A 47 -5.61 -15.73 10.77
N GLY A 48 -6.74 -16.26 10.29
CA GLY A 48 -8.05 -15.99 10.87
C GLY A 48 -8.38 -14.51 10.87
N ASP A 49 -8.61 -13.95 12.05
CA ASP A 49 -8.92 -12.53 12.26
C ASP A 49 -7.66 -11.69 12.52
N LYS A 50 -6.45 -12.22 12.31
CA LYS A 50 -5.20 -11.48 12.50
C LYS A 50 -4.50 -11.20 11.17
N LEU A 51 -4.34 -9.92 10.86
CA LEU A 51 -3.55 -9.42 9.75
C LEU A 51 -2.15 -9.08 10.23
N THR A 52 -1.13 -9.69 9.63
CA THR A 52 0.27 -9.40 9.90
C THR A 52 0.83 -8.57 8.75
N LEU A 53 1.24 -7.35 9.05
CA LEU A 53 1.89 -6.41 8.13
C LEU A 53 3.40 -6.44 8.34
N THR A 54 4.17 -6.42 7.24
CA THR A 54 5.64 -6.39 7.25
C THR A 54 6.15 -5.36 6.25
N GLN A 55 7.03 -4.46 6.67
CA GLN A 55 7.68 -3.49 5.76
C GLN A 55 8.87 -4.16 5.08
N ILE A 56 8.82 -4.29 3.77
CA ILE A 56 9.91 -4.82 2.96
C ILE A 56 10.48 -3.69 2.12
N ARG A 57 11.78 -3.46 2.27
CA ARG A 57 12.54 -2.57 1.40
C ARG A 57 13.15 -3.42 0.31
N HIS A 58 12.91 -3.06 -0.94
CA HIS A 58 13.62 -3.61 -2.08
C HIS A 58 14.44 -2.51 -2.71
N LEU A 59 15.67 -2.84 -3.12
CA LEU A 59 16.48 -1.96 -3.94
C LEU A 59 16.51 -2.48 -5.37
N SER A 60 16.32 -1.58 -6.33
CA SER A 60 16.58 -1.89 -7.75
C SER A 60 18.02 -2.36 -7.97
N SER A 61 18.98 -1.87 -7.18
CA SER A 61 20.40 -2.26 -7.19
C SER A 61 20.70 -3.59 -6.49
N GLY A 62 19.70 -4.28 -5.93
CA GLY A 62 19.85 -5.57 -5.26
C GLY A 62 20.02 -5.47 -3.73
N LYS A 63 21.24 -5.72 -3.23
CA LYS A 63 21.46 -5.95 -1.78
C LYS A 63 21.38 -4.68 -0.96
N LEU A 64 20.65 -4.75 0.16
CA LEU A 64 20.60 -3.73 1.18
C LEU A 64 21.88 -3.71 2.01
N THR A 65 22.30 -2.53 2.46
CA THR A 65 23.25 -2.39 3.56
C THR A 65 22.55 -2.62 4.90
N SER A 66 23.33 -2.95 5.93
CA SER A 66 22.82 -3.18 7.29
C SER A 66 22.08 -1.97 7.89
N ASP A 67 22.43 -0.75 7.47
CA ASP A 67 21.75 0.46 7.94
C ASP A 67 20.46 0.73 7.17
N GLN A 68 20.42 0.43 5.87
CA GLN A 68 19.20 0.53 5.06
C GLN A 68 18.13 -0.47 5.48
N GLU A 69 18.51 -1.64 6.00
CA GLU A 69 17.59 -2.65 6.54
C GLU A 69 16.87 -2.20 7.82
N LYS A 70 17.50 -1.33 8.61
CA LYS A 70 16.97 -0.82 9.89
C LYS A 70 15.95 0.30 9.71
N VAL A 71 15.83 0.85 8.51
CA VAL A 71 14.90 1.94 8.23
C VAL A 71 13.47 1.43 8.35
N ILE A 72 12.66 2.18 9.10
CA ILE A 72 11.24 1.92 9.31
C ILE A 72 10.49 3.19 8.93
N TRP A 73 9.50 3.05 8.07
CA TRP A 73 8.61 4.14 7.69
C TRP A 73 7.42 4.18 8.62
N SER A 74 6.92 5.38 8.91
CA SER A 74 5.59 5.54 9.46
C SER A 74 4.60 5.62 8.30
N ILE A 75 3.83 4.56 8.08
CA ILE A 75 2.95 4.42 6.91
C ILE A 75 1.49 4.58 7.38
N PRO A 76 0.81 5.70 7.06
CA PRO A 76 -0.63 5.79 7.25
C PRO A 76 -1.33 4.92 6.21
N MET A 77 -1.96 3.84 6.65
CA MET A 77 -2.64 2.86 5.81
C MET A 77 -4.15 2.99 5.94
N LYS A 78 -4.84 2.87 4.81
CA LYS A 78 -6.30 2.82 4.75
C LYS A 78 -6.70 1.44 4.25
N LEU A 79 -7.15 0.57 5.14
CA LEU A 79 -7.50 -0.80 4.80
C LEU A 79 -8.98 -0.87 4.45
N ARG A 80 -9.32 -1.46 3.31
CA ARG A 80 -10.68 -1.84 2.95
C ARG A 80 -10.90 -3.30 3.27
N ILE A 81 -11.89 -3.59 4.11
CA ILE A 81 -12.16 -4.92 4.66
C ILE A 81 -13.59 -5.29 4.30
N GLY A 82 -13.77 -5.95 3.15
CA GLY A 82 -15.09 -6.15 2.57
C GLY A 82 -15.81 -4.82 2.37
N HIS A 83 -16.83 -4.57 3.19
CA HIS A 83 -17.63 -3.34 3.15
C HIS A 83 -17.14 -2.24 4.09
N GLU A 84 -16.27 -2.56 5.04
CA GLU A 84 -15.76 -1.60 6.02
C GLU A 84 -14.42 -1.00 5.58
N THR A 85 -14.05 0.11 6.19
CA THR A 85 -12.75 0.75 6.00
C THR A 85 -12.20 1.20 7.33
N ILE A 86 -10.94 0.86 7.61
CA ILE A 86 -10.24 1.27 8.82
C ILE A 86 -8.91 1.94 8.47
N THR A 87 -8.44 2.81 9.35
CA THR A 87 -7.12 3.45 9.23
C THR A 87 -6.18 2.88 10.27
N VAL A 88 -4.96 2.54 9.85
CA VAL A 88 -3.90 2.01 10.70
C VAL A 88 -2.64 2.82 10.46
N LEU A 89 -1.96 3.22 11.54
CA LEU A 89 -0.61 3.75 11.45
C LEU A 89 0.37 2.59 11.63
N PHE A 90 1.16 2.29 10.60
CA PHE A 90 2.13 1.20 10.60
C PHE A 90 3.54 1.75 10.83
N GLU A 91 4.07 1.55 12.03
CA GLU A 91 5.29 2.23 12.53
C GLU A 91 6.39 1.24 12.95
N ARG A 92 6.23 -0.03 12.61
CA ARG A 92 7.14 -1.10 13.01
C ARG A 92 7.55 -1.90 11.78
N LYS A 93 8.69 -2.60 11.84
CA LYS A 93 9.07 -3.55 10.79
C LYS A 93 7.99 -4.61 10.55
N LYS A 94 7.33 -5.04 11.64
CA LYS A 94 6.21 -5.98 11.65
C LYS A 94 5.15 -5.51 12.65
N GLN A 95 3.88 -5.53 12.25
CA GLN A 95 2.75 -5.13 13.08
C GLN A 95 1.57 -6.06 12.84
N VAL A 96 0.85 -6.41 13.91
CA VAL A 96 -0.37 -7.20 13.83
C VAL A 96 -1.57 -6.28 14.01
N VAL A 97 -2.57 -6.43 13.16
CA VAL A 97 -3.84 -5.70 13.18
C VAL A 97 -4.95 -6.73 13.32
N ASP A 98 -5.83 -6.53 14.31
CA ASP A 98 -7.03 -7.35 14.46
C ASP A 98 -8.08 -6.92 13.43
N LEU A 99 -8.59 -7.89 12.68
CA LEU A 99 -9.64 -7.71 11.68
C LEU A 99 -11.02 -7.88 12.33
N PRO A 100 -12.04 -7.19 11.82
CA PRO A 100 -13.43 -7.50 12.14
C PRO A 100 -13.75 -8.97 11.84
N LYS A 101 -14.64 -9.56 12.65
CA LYS A 101 -15.11 -10.93 12.44
C LYS A 101 -15.72 -11.06 11.05
N ASN A 102 -15.48 -12.19 10.40
CA ASN A 102 -15.98 -12.49 9.04
C ASN A 102 -15.49 -11.51 7.95
N ALA A 103 -14.33 -10.87 8.15
CA ALA A 103 -13.67 -10.12 7.09
C ALA A 103 -13.50 -11.01 5.85
N GLY A 104 -14.18 -10.72 4.75
CA GLY A 104 -14.16 -11.55 3.54
C GLY A 104 -12.81 -11.45 2.82
N TRP A 105 -12.49 -10.26 2.35
CA TRP A 105 -11.23 -9.90 1.69
C TRP A 105 -10.68 -8.62 2.31
N VAL A 106 -9.39 -8.37 2.14
CA VAL A 106 -8.71 -7.17 2.66
C VAL A 106 -7.84 -6.57 1.57
N HIS A 107 -8.05 -5.30 1.27
CA HIS A 107 -7.20 -4.48 0.41
C HIS A 107 -6.50 -3.42 1.27
N LEU A 108 -5.18 -3.29 1.15
CA LEU A 108 -4.36 -2.52 2.09
C LEU A 108 -4.26 -1.02 1.76
N ASN A 109 -4.54 -0.61 0.51
CA ASN A 109 -4.36 0.76 0.05
C ASN A 109 -5.66 1.33 -0.55
N ALA A 110 -6.70 1.34 0.28
CA ALA A 110 -8.03 1.78 -0.14
C ALA A 110 -8.01 3.19 -0.73
N ASP A 111 -8.71 3.33 -1.86
CA ASP A 111 -8.81 4.55 -2.66
C ASP A 111 -7.45 5.07 -3.19
N SER A 112 -6.42 4.23 -3.22
CA SER A 112 -5.07 4.56 -3.70
C SER A 112 -4.47 5.81 -3.04
N THR A 113 -4.64 5.91 -1.71
CA THR A 113 -4.26 7.10 -0.94
C THR A 113 -2.84 7.07 -0.39
N GLY A 114 -2.22 5.88 -0.35
CA GLY A 114 -0.89 5.64 0.16
C GLY A 114 0.17 5.54 -0.93
N PHE A 115 1.37 6.04 -0.65
CA PHE A 115 2.54 5.93 -1.53
C PHE A 115 3.37 4.68 -1.19
N TYR A 116 2.78 3.50 -1.34
CA TYR A 116 3.41 2.19 -1.13
C TYR A 116 2.71 1.16 -2.01
N ALA A 117 3.41 0.08 -2.36
CA ALA A 117 2.80 -1.07 -3.05
C ALA A 117 2.53 -2.19 -2.05
N CYS A 118 1.48 -2.94 -2.33
CA CYS A 118 1.02 -4.00 -1.47
C CYS A 118 1.36 -5.36 -2.05
N GLN A 119 1.88 -6.25 -1.21
CA GLN A 119 2.01 -7.67 -1.50
C GLN A 119 1.13 -8.46 -0.54
N TYR A 120 0.40 -9.42 -1.07
CA TYR A 120 -0.53 -10.26 -0.32
C TYR A 120 -0.02 -11.70 -0.31
N ASP A 121 -0.25 -12.42 0.78
CA ASP A 121 -0.09 -13.87 0.75
C ASP A 121 -1.09 -14.53 -0.22
N LYS A 122 -0.89 -15.82 -0.49
CA LYS A 122 -1.72 -16.57 -1.43
C LYS A 122 -3.20 -16.57 -1.02
N GLY A 123 -3.49 -16.79 0.27
CA GLY A 123 -4.87 -16.87 0.75
C GLY A 123 -5.61 -15.54 0.59
N MET A 124 -4.94 -14.43 0.90
CA MET A 124 -5.46 -13.09 0.69
C MET A 124 -5.68 -12.80 -0.80
N THR A 125 -4.71 -13.15 -1.65
CA THR A 125 -4.83 -13.00 -3.12
C THR A 125 -6.02 -13.78 -3.66
N ASP A 126 -6.23 -15.03 -3.23
CA ASP A 126 -7.36 -15.87 -3.62
C ASP A 126 -8.71 -15.23 -3.20
N THR A 127 -8.78 -14.63 -2.01
CA THR A 127 -10.00 -13.94 -1.55
C THR A 127 -10.29 -12.66 -2.34
N LEU A 128 -9.26 -11.88 -2.69
CA LEU A 128 -9.39 -10.69 -3.54
C LEU A 128 -9.82 -11.06 -4.97
N ALA A 129 -9.18 -12.07 -5.57
CA ALA A 129 -9.55 -12.59 -6.88
C ALA A 129 -10.99 -13.09 -6.90
N SER A 130 -11.44 -13.76 -5.84
CA SER A 130 -12.83 -14.19 -5.69
C SER A 130 -13.80 -13.01 -5.61
N ALA A 131 -13.44 -11.93 -4.91
CA ALA A 131 -14.26 -10.72 -4.82
C ALA A 131 -14.38 -10.00 -6.17
N LEU A 132 -13.26 -9.90 -6.91
CA LEU A 132 -13.20 -9.37 -8.27
C LEU A 132 -14.12 -10.14 -9.21
N GLN A 133 -14.01 -11.47 -9.23
CA GLN A 133 -14.81 -12.33 -10.11
C GLN A 133 -16.31 -12.28 -9.80
N LYS A 134 -16.68 -12.11 -8.53
CA LYS A 134 -18.07 -11.94 -8.08
C LYS A 134 -18.62 -10.53 -8.34
N GLY A 135 -17.77 -9.58 -8.75
CA GLY A 135 -18.17 -8.19 -8.95
C GLY A 135 -18.57 -7.50 -7.64
N ASP A 136 -17.83 -7.74 -6.55
CA ASP A 136 -18.08 -7.07 -5.28
C ASP A 136 -18.00 -5.54 -5.44
N LYS A 137 -19.11 -4.85 -5.16
CA LYS A 137 -19.25 -3.41 -5.36
C LYS A 137 -18.42 -2.58 -4.38
N HIS A 138 -18.00 -3.17 -3.27
CA HIS A 138 -17.18 -2.45 -2.29
C HIS A 138 -15.73 -2.33 -2.76
N LEU A 139 -15.26 -3.22 -3.65
CA LEU A 139 -13.97 -3.07 -4.30
C LEU A 139 -14.10 -2.07 -5.45
N THR A 140 -13.76 -0.81 -5.17
CA THR A 140 -14.01 0.31 -6.07
C THR A 140 -13.14 0.24 -7.32
N GLU A 141 -13.47 1.05 -8.33
CA GLU A 141 -12.64 1.19 -9.53
C GLU A 141 -11.21 1.62 -9.20
N LEU A 142 -11.03 2.55 -8.25
CA LEU A 142 -9.72 3.00 -7.79
C LEU A 142 -8.96 1.89 -7.07
N ASP A 143 -9.62 1.10 -6.23
CA ASP A 143 -8.97 -0.04 -5.55
C ASP A 143 -8.47 -1.07 -6.57
N LYS A 144 -9.24 -1.33 -7.63
CA LYS A 144 -8.87 -2.23 -8.72
C LYS A 144 -7.65 -1.75 -9.48
N VAL A 145 -7.64 -0.47 -9.87
CA VAL A 145 -6.46 0.16 -10.50
C VAL A 145 -5.26 0.07 -9.58
N CYS A 146 -5.43 0.39 -8.29
CA CYS A 146 -4.37 0.31 -7.28
C CYS A 146 -3.82 -1.11 -7.15
N LEU A 147 -4.66 -2.14 -7.11
CA LEU A 147 -4.22 -3.54 -7.03
C LEU A 147 -3.33 -3.93 -8.21
N VAL A 148 -3.65 -3.50 -9.43
CA VAL A 148 -2.85 -3.79 -10.62
C VAL A 148 -1.54 -3.02 -10.59
N CYS A 149 -1.57 -1.72 -10.30
CA CYS A 149 -0.37 -0.88 -10.20
C CYS A 149 0.59 -1.39 -9.11
N ASP A 150 0.07 -1.71 -7.93
CA ASP A 150 0.85 -2.25 -6.82
C ASP A 150 1.49 -3.59 -7.19
N SER A 151 0.72 -4.50 -7.81
CA SER A 151 1.22 -5.81 -8.21
C SER A 151 2.27 -5.71 -9.30
N LEU A 152 2.12 -4.78 -10.25
CA LEU A 152 3.12 -4.50 -11.27
C LEU A 152 4.40 -3.94 -10.64
N ALA A 153 4.28 -2.93 -9.76
CA ALA A 153 5.42 -2.36 -9.04
C ALA A 153 6.18 -3.42 -8.24
N VAL A 154 5.48 -4.39 -7.63
CA VAL A 154 6.10 -5.52 -6.91
C VAL A 154 6.74 -6.52 -7.89
N ALA A 155 6.17 -6.73 -9.08
CA ALA A 155 6.71 -7.63 -10.10
C ALA A 155 7.95 -7.07 -10.80
N GLU A 156 8.09 -5.75 -10.89
CA GLU A 156 9.31 -5.08 -11.38
C GLU A 156 10.48 -5.19 -10.39
N LEU A 157 10.18 -5.51 -9.12
CA LEU A 157 11.19 -5.82 -8.12
C LEU A 157 11.61 -7.30 -8.22
N VAL A 158 12.83 -7.60 -7.77
CA VAL A 158 13.37 -8.98 -7.74
C VAL A 158 12.74 -9.77 -6.58
N VAL A 159 11.43 -10.01 -6.66
CA VAL A 159 10.62 -10.71 -5.66
C VAL A 159 10.13 -12.04 -6.25
N PRO A 160 10.54 -13.19 -5.68
CA PRO A 160 10.09 -14.50 -6.15
C PRO A 160 8.56 -14.61 -6.17
N GLY A 161 8.00 -15.09 -7.28
CA GLY A 161 6.56 -15.31 -7.45
C GLY A 161 5.73 -14.04 -7.72
N ALA A 162 6.32 -12.85 -7.72
CA ALA A 162 5.57 -11.60 -7.95
C ALA A 162 4.94 -11.52 -9.35
N THR A 163 5.67 -11.92 -10.39
CA THR A 163 5.14 -11.98 -11.76
C THR A 163 3.97 -12.97 -11.89
N GLU A 164 4.08 -14.14 -11.27
CA GLU A 164 2.99 -15.13 -11.27
C GLU A 164 1.75 -14.57 -10.58
N ASN A 165 1.92 -13.89 -9.44
CA ASN A 165 0.83 -13.24 -8.73
C ASN A 165 0.16 -12.15 -9.57
N LEU A 166 0.93 -11.33 -10.28
CA LEU A 166 0.40 -10.31 -11.21
C LEU A 166 -0.44 -10.96 -12.32
N LEU A 167 0.08 -12.01 -12.97
CA LEU A 167 -0.64 -12.69 -14.04
C LEU A 167 -1.94 -13.34 -13.53
N ASN A 168 -1.90 -13.98 -12.36
CA ASN A 168 -3.08 -14.55 -11.72
C ASN A 168 -4.12 -13.47 -11.36
N LEU A 169 -3.66 -12.30 -10.90
CA LEU A 169 -4.52 -11.16 -10.64
C LEU A 169 -5.16 -10.66 -11.95
N ILE A 170 -4.40 -10.48 -13.03
CA ILE A 170 -4.92 -10.06 -14.35
C ILE A 170 -6.02 -11.02 -14.82
N VAL A 171 -5.82 -12.34 -14.70
CA VAL A 171 -6.83 -13.36 -15.07
C VAL A 171 -8.12 -13.20 -14.25
N SER A 172 -8.04 -12.75 -13.00
CA SER A 172 -9.23 -12.54 -12.16
C SER A 172 -10.13 -11.39 -12.65
N PHE A 173 -9.60 -10.47 -13.47
CA PHE A 173 -10.34 -9.36 -14.09
C PHE A 173 -11.11 -9.73 -15.36
N LYS A 174 -11.24 -11.02 -15.72
CA LYS A 174 -11.91 -11.46 -16.96
C LYS A 174 -13.32 -10.90 -17.23
N ASN A 175 -14.05 -10.50 -16.17
CA ASN A 175 -15.41 -9.95 -16.25
C ASN A 175 -15.45 -8.41 -16.11
N GLU A 176 -14.29 -7.75 -16.07
CA GLU A 176 -14.19 -6.30 -15.89
C GLU A 176 -14.74 -5.54 -17.10
N LYS A 177 -15.32 -4.37 -16.85
CA LYS A 177 -15.93 -3.49 -17.87
C LYS A 177 -15.46 -2.05 -17.76
N SER A 178 -14.83 -1.68 -16.66
CA SER A 178 -14.26 -0.35 -16.44
C SER A 178 -13.13 -0.08 -17.42
N TYR A 179 -13.24 1.02 -18.17
CA TYR A 179 -12.19 1.47 -19.07
C TYR A 179 -10.89 1.80 -18.32
N PRO A 180 -10.90 2.59 -17.22
CA PRO A 180 -9.69 2.83 -16.43
C PRO A 180 -8.98 1.55 -15.99
N VAL A 181 -9.72 0.54 -15.52
CA VAL A 181 -9.12 -0.72 -15.08
C VAL A 181 -8.52 -1.49 -16.26
N TRP A 182 -9.23 -1.58 -17.39
CA TRP A 182 -8.69 -2.21 -18.60
C TRP A 182 -7.45 -1.51 -19.15
N TYR A 183 -7.43 -0.19 -19.14
CA TYR A 183 -6.27 0.59 -19.55
C TYR A 183 -5.06 0.26 -18.67
N THR A 184 -5.24 0.18 -17.36
CA THR A 184 -4.16 -0.21 -16.44
C THR A 184 -3.71 -1.66 -16.69
N LEU A 185 -4.64 -2.61 -16.87
CA LEU A 185 -4.32 -4.01 -17.16
C LEU A 185 -3.47 -4.17 -18.43
N LEU A 186 -3.80 -3.43 -19.49
CA LEU A 186 -3.06 -3.48 -20.76
C LEU A 186 -1.65 -2.88 -20.68
N ASN A 187 -1.43 -1.91 -19.80
CA ASN A 187 -0.08 -1.36 -19.56
C ASN A 187 0.75 -2.22 -18.60
N ALA A 188 0.11 -3.14 -17.86
CA ALA A 188 0.75 -4.04 -16.92
C ALA A 188 1.08 -5.43 -17.52
N ALA A 189 0.57 -5.74 -18.72
CA ALA A 189 0.76 -6.99 -19.44
C ALA A 189 1.85 -6.87 -20.51
#